data_AF-D3V9E8-F1
#
_entry.id   AF-D3V9E8-F1
#
_cell.length_a   1.000
_cell.length_b   1.000
_cell.length_c   1.000
_cell.angle_alpha   90.00
_cell.angle_beta   90.00
_cell.angle_gamma   90.00
#
_symmetry.space_group_name_H-M   'P 1'
#
loop_
_entity.id
_entity.type
_entity.pdbx_description
1 polymer ?
#
loop_
_entity_poly.entity_id
_entity_poly.type
_entity_poly.pdbx_seq_one_letter_code
_entity_poly.pdbx_strand_id
1 'polypeptide(L)'
;MTTTTQKKIYQKRPEDISFLINKLRERGLIIKEHKAAEHALTFIGYYRLRGYFYPFYIMDEQRIPQPIEPKNFVEGTTLEDVLQLYEFDRKLRLIILEQIQKVEIALRTCLSEHMCGKYGAHWFMNLSVLSNDYHYENFFGQINEAKETFIEHYKKKYHTPKYPPSWMITETLSFGSWSKIYKSLLHVDQKAIAYKFNVKSYEVMASGHVLNS
;
A
#
# COMPACT_ATOMS: atom_id res chain seq x y z
N MET A 1 14.60 -4.80 37.20
CA MET A 1 14.41 -3.34 37.31
C MET A 1 13.89 -2.84 35.98
N THR A 2 12.62 -2.42 35.91
CA THR A 2 12.00 -1.92 34.68
C THR A 2 12.36 -0.46 34.49
N THR A 3 13.25 -0.16 33.54
CA THR A 3 13.58 1.20 33.11
C THR A 3 12.41 1.79 32.33
N THR A 4 11.53 2.52 33.02
CA THR A 4 10.50 3.35 32.38
C THR A 4 11.20 4.45 31.59
N THR A 5 11.21 4.32 30.25
CA THR A 5 11.83 5.31 29.37
C THR A 5 10.96 6.56 29.34
N GLN A 6 11.38 7.61 30.03
CA GLN A 6 10.66 8.87 30.08
C GLN A 6 10.68 9.56 28.70
N LYS A 7 9.50 9.83 28.15
CA LYS A 7 9.35 10.53 26.86
C LYS A 7 9.88 11.95 27.00
N LYS A 8 10.79 12.35 26.12
CA LYS A 8 11.37 13.71 26.08
C LYS A 8 10.51 14.64 25.23
N ILE A 9 10.46 15.92 25.60
CA ILE A 9 9.82 16.97 24.80
C ILE A 9 10.61 17.17 23.51
N TYR A 10 9.93 17.21 22.36
CA TYR A 10 10.55 17.43 21.06
C TYR A 10 10.92 18.90 20.89
N GLN A 11 12.22 19.21 20.78
CA GLN A 11 12.74 20.57 20.62
C GLN A 11 13.61 20.75 19.37
N LYS A 12 13.64 19.75 18.47
CA LYS A 12 14.49 19.79 17.28
C LYS A 12 13.94 20.79 16.26
N ARG A 13 14.82 21.62 15.71
CA ARG A 13 14.50 22.53 14.62
C ARG A 13 14.62 21.83 13.26
N PRO A 14 13.98 22.35 12.20
CA PRO A 14 14.25 21.92 10.84
C PRO A 14 15.75 22.06 10.53
N GLU A 15 16.34 20.99 9.99
CA GLU A 15 17.73 20.99 9.54
C GLU A 15 17.77 21.48 8.08
N ASP A 16 18.64 22.45 7.77
CA ASP A 16 18.90 22.89 6.39
C ASP A 16 19.58 21.77 5.57
N ILE A 17 19.41 21.77 4.26
CA ILE A 17 20.06 20.84 3.33
C ILE A 17 21.57 20.91 3.46
N SER A 18 22.16 22.10 3.56
CA SER A 18 23.62 22.24 3.72
C SER A 18 24.10 21.58 5.00
N PHE A 19 23.35 21.77 6.10
CA PHE A 19 23.64 21.11 7.38
C PHE A 19 23.53 19.57 7.26
N LEU A 20 22.50 19.07 6.58
CA LEU A 20 22.32 17.64 6.35
C LEU A 20 23.46 17.03 5.53
N ILE A 21 23.92 17.71 4.49
CA ILE A 21 25.05 17.26 3.67
C ILE A 21 26.32 17.17 4.53
N ASN A 22 26.60 18.19 5.34
CA ASN A 22 27.78 18.20 6.22
C ASN A 22 27.70 17.06 7.25
N LYS A 23 26.55 16.88 7.89
CA LYS A 23 26.29 15.78 8.83
C LYS A 23 26.50 14.40 8.21
N LEU A 24 26.12 14.21 6.93
CA LEU A 24 26.35 12.95 6.23
C LEU A 24 27.84 12.72 5.93
N ARG A 25 28.57 13.77 5.52
CA ARG A 25 30.03 13.72 5.32
C ARG A 25 30.78 13.42 6.61
N GLU A 26 30.41 14.09 7.71
CA GLU A 26 30.98 13.86 9.05
C GLU A 26 30.81 12.41 9.52
N ARG A 27 29.73 11.75 9.11
CA ARG A 27 29.45 10.34 9.40
C ARG A 27 30.16 9.36 8.47
N GLY A 28 30.97 9.85 7.52
CA GLY A 28 31.73 9.03 6.60
C GLY A 28 31.06 8.74 5.25
N LEU A 29 29.93 9.38 4.91
CA LEU A 29 29.34 9.22 3.59
C LEU A 29 30.15 9.98 2.54
N ILE A 30 30.61 9.28 1.51
CA ILE A 30 31.34 9.89 0.40
C ILE A 30 30.33 10.56 -0.54
N ILE A 31 30.37 11.89 -0.59
CA ILE A 31 29.57 12.71 -1.50
C ILE A 31 30.50 13.31 -2.55
N LYS A 32 30.57 12.66 -3.72
CA LYS A 32 31.43 13.09 -4.84
C LYS A 32 30.95 14.39 -5.46
N GLU A 33 29.66 14.50 -5.71
CA GLU A 33 29.04 15.70 -6.29
C GLU A 33 28.08 16.36 -5.30
N HIS A 34 28.38 17.61 -4.93
CA HIS A 34 27.55 18.35 -3.96
C HIS A 34 26.14 18.62 -4.47
N LYS A 35 26.00 18.96 -5.77
CA LYS A 35 24.69 19.22 -6.39
C LYS A 35 23.79 17.98 -6.42
N ALA A 36 24.37 16.79 -6.62
CA ALA A 36 23.62 15.54 -6.56
C ALA A 36 23.03 15.29 -5.17
N ALA A 37 23.79 15.58 -4.10
CA ALA A 37 23.31 15.49 -2.72
C ALA A 37 22.20 16.50 -2.42
N GLU A 38 22.38 17.74 -2.85
CA GLU A 38 21.36 18.80 -2.71
C GLU A 38 20.06 18.41 -3.42
N HIS A 39 20.15 17.93 -4.66
CA HIS A 39 18.99 17.49 -5.44
C HIS A 39 18.28 16.30 -4.77
N ALA A 40 19.04 15.28 -4.34
CA ALA A 40 18.48 14.12 -3.65
C ALA A 40 17.77 14.52 -2.35
N LEU A 41 18.39 15.37 -1.53
CA LEU A 41 17.79 15.81 -0.27
C LEU A 41 16.58 16.73 -0.47
N THR A 42 16.54 17.48 -1.57
CA THR A 42 15.40 18.33 -1.95
C THR A 42 14.20 17.52 -2.42
N PHE A 43 14.40 16.60 -3.37
CA PHE A 43 13.30 15.94 -4.09
C PHE A 43 12.96 14.54 -3.59
N ILE A 44 13.90 13.85 -2.94
CA ILE A 44 13.68 12.55 -2.29
C ILE A 44 13.38 12.74 -0.79
N GLY A 45 14.13 13.64 -0.15
CA GLY A 45 13.98 13.98 1.27
C GLY A 45 14.85 13.11 2.19
N TYR A 46 15.44 13.75 3.21
CA TYR A 46 16.35 13.08 4.15
C TYR A 46 15.72 11.89 4.87
N TYR A 47 14.47 12.00 5.35
CA TYR A 47 13.83 10.91 6.08
C TYR A 47 13.53 9.70 5.19
N ARG A 48 13.24 9.90 3.90
CA ARG A 48 13.10 8.81 2.93
C ARG A 48 14.45 8.13 2.75
N LEU A 49 15.51 8.90 2.45
CA LEU A 49 16.87 8.39 2.27
C LEU A 49 17.43 7.72 3.54
N ARG A 50 17.00 8.16 4.72
CA ARG A 50 17.43 7.59 6.01
C ARG A 50 17.11 6.11 6.15
N GLY A 51 16.02 5.63 5.55
CA GLY A 51 15.73 4.20 5.48
C GLY A 51 16.78 3.43 4.68
N TYR A 52 17.25 4.04 3.59
CA TYR A 52 18.25 3.47 2.68
C TYR A 52 19.69 3.65 3.16
N PHE A 53 19.95 4.55 4.11
CA PHE A 53 21.25 4.61 4.81
C PHE A 53 21.47 3.43 5.75
N TYR A 54 20.38 2.83 6.27
CA TYR A 54 20.46 1.82 7.33
C TYR A 54 21.39 0.65 7.00
N PRO A 55 21.33 0.03 5.81
CA PRO A 55 22.20 -1.09 5.45
C PRO A 55 23.69 -0.73 5.37
N PHE A 56 24.02 0.56 5.26
CA PHE A 56 25.39 1.05 5.11
C PHE A 56 25.98 1.60 6.40
N TYR A 57 25.25 1.53 7.53
CA TYR A 57 25.82 1.89 8.81
C TYR A 57 26.70 0.77 9.36
N ILE A 58 27.70 1.16 10.15
CA ILE A 58 28.47 0.22 10.96
C ILE A 58 27.53 -0.41 11.99
N MET A 59 27.45 -1.74 11.97
CA MET A 59 26.59 -2.53 12.85
C MET A 59 27.38 -3.14 14.00
N ASP A 60 26.69 -3.42 15.10
CA ASP A 60 27.22 -4.21 16.20
C ASP A 60 27.21 -5.73 15.91
N GLU A 61 27.87 -6.54 16.73
CA GLU A 61 28.08 -7.99 16.52
C GLU A 61 26.98 -8.86 17.17
N GLN A 62 25.84 -8.27 17.50
CA GLN A 62 24.76 -8.95 18.21
C GLN A 62 24.01 -9.88 17.26
N ARG A 63 23.28 -10.86 17.82
CA ARG A 63 22.41 -11.76 17.05
C ARG A 63 21.42 -11.03 16.14
N ILE A 64 20.96 -9.85 16.55
CA ILE A 64 20.19 -8.93 15.72
C ILE A 64 21.01 -7.64 15.62
N PRO A 65 21.79 -7.46 14.55
CA PRO A 65 22.70 -6.32 14.41
C PRO A 65 21.94 -4.99 14.46
N GLN A 66 22.48 -4.02 15.19
CA GLN A 66 21.99 -2.65 15.27
C GLN A 66 23.08 -1.65 14.89
N PRO A 67 22.72 -0.49 14.30
CA PRO A 67 23.69 0.57 14.03
C PRO A 67 24.34 1.06 15.33
N ILE A 68 25.68 1.07 15.35
CA ILE A 68 26.44 1.65 16.46
C ILE A 68 26.24 3.17 16.45
N GLU A 69 26.04 3.77 17.63
CA GLU A 69 25.97 5.23 17.77
C GLU A 69 27.35 5.84 18.04
N PRO A 70 27.73 6.96 17.38
CA PRO A 70 26.96 7.65 16.35
C PRO A 70 26.89 6.82 15.05
N LYS A 71 25.72 6.85 14.37
CA LYS A 71 25.49 6.11 13.11
C LYS A 71 26.42 6.56 11.98
N ASN A 72 27.61 5.98 11.96
CA ASN A 72 28.63 6.17 10.94
C ASN A 72 28.45 5.16 9.81
N PHE A 73 28.82 5.56 8.60
CA PHE A 73 28.78 4.72 7.41
C PHE A 73 30.01 3.79 7.37
N VAL A 74 29.83 2.61 6.78
CA VAL A 74 30.93 1.71 6.45
C VAL A 74 31.89 2.42 5.48
N GLU A 75 33.18 2.23 5.67
CA GLU A 75 34.22 2.83 4.84
C GLU A 75 33.97 2.58 3.34
N GLY A 76 34.13 3.63 2.53
CA GLY A 76 33.92 3.55 1.08
C GLY A 76 32.47 3.74 0.62
N THR A 77 31.49 3.78 1.53
CA THR A 77 30.09 4.02 1.18
C THR A 77 29.92 5.38 0.50
N THR A 78 29.35 5.40 -0.70
CA THR A 78 29.05 6.64 -1.42
C THR A 78 27.56 6.95 -1.42
N LEU A 79 27.23 8.23 -1.69
CA LEU A 79 25.84 8.63 -1.90
C LEU A 79 25.19 7.85 -3.06
N GLU A 80 25.96 7.53 -4.11
CA GLU A 80 25.47 6.77 -5.25
C GLU A 80 25.04 5.35 -4.86
N ASP A 81 25.72 4.69 -3.92
CA ASP A 81 25.31 3.36 -3.42
C ASP A 81 23.92 3.41 -2.78
N VAL A 82 23.68 4.43 -1.96
CA VAL A 82 22.37 4.66 -1.33
C VAL A 82 21.30 4.95 -2.38
N LEU A 83 21.61 5.81 -3.34
CA LEU A 83 20.67 6.20 -4.39
C LEU A 83 20.34 5.03 -5.33
N GLN A 84 21.31 4.14 -5.60
CA GLN A 84 21.05 2.91 -6.35
C GLN A 84 20.09 1.98 -5.61
N LEU A 85 20.27 1.80 -4.30
CA LEU A 85 19.35 0.99 -3.49
C LEU A 85 17.94 1.60 -3.48
N TYR A 86 17.84 2.92 -3.34
CA TYR A 86 16.57 3.65 -3.44
C TYR A 86 15.90 3.45 -4.81
N GLU A 87 16.64 3.61 -5.90
CA GLU A 87 16.10 3.45 -7.26
C GLU A 87 15.72 2.01 -7.57
N PHE A 88 16.46 1.04 -7.04
CA PHE A 88 16.11 -0.36 -7.13
C PHE A 88 14.76 -0.64 -6.46
N ASP A 89 14.58 -0.21 -5.20
CA ASP A 89 13.30 -0.37 -4.49
C ASP A 89 12.16 0.34 -5.22
N ARG A 90 12.39 1.55 -5.76
CA ARG A 90 11.40 2.29 -6.54
C ARG A 90 10.95 1.49 -7.77
N LYS A 91 11.88 0.89 -8.52
CA LYS A 91 11.57 0.06 -9.69
C LYS A 91 10.85 -1.23 -9.30
N LEU A 92 11.32 -1.90 -8.24
CA LEU A 92 10.69 -3.11 -7.72
C LEU A 92 9.24 -2.84 -7.30
N ARG A 93 8.99 -1.74 -6.58
CA ARG A 93 7.65 -1.30 -6.19
C ARG A 93 6.73 -1.16 -7.40
N LEU A 94 7.21 -0.58 -8.51
CA LEU A 94 6.40 -0.41 -9.72
C LEU A 94 6.04 -1.76 -10.35
N ILE A 95 6.98 -2.70 -10.45
CA ILE A 95 6.73 -4.04 -10.99
C ILE A 95 5.71 -4.79 -10.13
N ILE A 96 5.85 -4.71 -8.80
CA ILE A 96 4.91 -5.32 -7.86
C ILE A 96 3.52 -4.71 -8.00
N LEU A 97 3.41 -3.38 -8.04
CA LEU A 97 2.14 -2.68 -8.22
C LEU A 97 1.44 -3.08 -9.52
N GLU A 98 2.19 -3.23 -10.61
CA GLU A 98 1.65 -3.71 -11.89
C GLU A 98 1.06 -5.13 -11.76
N GLN A 99 1.74 -6.04 -11.07
CA GLN A 99 1.21 -7.40 -10.89
C GLN A 99 0.01 -7.43 -9.94
N ILE A 100 0.03 -6.64 -8.86
CA ILE A 100 -1.12 -6.49 -7.96
C ILE A 100 -2.34 -5.98 -8.73
N GLN A 101 -2.16 -5.00 -9.62
CA GLN A 101 -3.26 -4.46 -10.42
C GLN A 101 -3.91 -5.53 -11.31
N LYS A 102 -3.12 -6.42 -11.92
CA LYS A 102 -3.66 -7.55 -12.71
C LYS A 102 -4.49 -8.51 -11.85
N VAL A 103 -4.00 -8.83 -10.65
CA VAL A 103 -4.71 -9.68 -9.69
C VAL A 103 -6.00 -9.02 -9.21
N GLU A 104 -5.96 -7.72 -8.90
CA GLU A 104 -7.14 -6.93 -8.51
C GLU A 104 -8.23 -6.94 -9.58
N ILE A 105 -7.85 -6.67 -10.83
CA ILE A 105 -8.79 -6.69 -11.96
C ILE A 105 -9.39 -8.09 -12.13
N ALA A 106 -8.57 -9.14 -12.09
CA ALA A 106 -9.08 -10.50 -12.21
C ALA A 106 -10.03 -10.87 -11.07
N LEU A 107 -9.70 -10.52 -9.83
CA LEU A 107 -10.50 -10.81 -8.64
C LEU A 107 -11.88 -10.14 -8.70
N ARG A 108 -11.92 -8.82 -8.95
CA ARG A 108 -13.20 -8.09 -9.02
C ARG A 108 -14.08 -8.59 -10.16
N THR A 109 -13.50 -8.95 -11.30
CA THR A 109 -14.24 -9.51 -12.44
C THR A 109 -14.81 -10.89 -12.09
N CYS A 110 -13.99 -11.81 -11.57
CA CYS A 110 -14.45 -13.15 -11.21
C CYS A 110 -15.52 -13.14 -10.11
N LEU A 111 -15.35 -12.27 -9.11
CA LEU A 111 -16.33 -12.09 -8.04
C LEU A 111 -17.65 -11.56 -8.61
N SER A 112 -17.59 -10.47 -9.37
CA SER A 112 -18.79 -9.86 -9.96
C SER A 112 -19.55 -10.83 -10.85
N GLU A 113 -18.84 -11.55 -11.73
CA GLU A 113 -19.41 -12.56 -12.61
C GLU A 113 -20.08 -13.69 -11.82
N HIS A 114 -19.39 -14.29 -10.86
CA HIS A 114 -19.92 -15.38 -10.03
C HIS A 114 -21.18 -14.95 -9.27
N MET A 115 -21.12 -13.80 -8.60
CA MET A 115 -22.22 -13.29 -7.81
C MET A 115 -23.41 -12.86 -8.68
N CYS A 116 -23.16 -12.28 -9.87
CA CYS A 116 -24.21 -11.92 -10.82
C CYS A 116 -24.91 -13.16 -11.36
N GLY A 117 -24.16 -14.21 -11.72
CA GLY A 117 -24.73 -15.47 -12.21
C GLY A 117 -25.64 -16.16 -11.21
N LYS A 118 -25.33 -16.03 -9.90
CA LYS A 118 -26.08 -16.71 -8.83
C LYS A 118 -27.20 -15.87 -8.22
N TYR A 119 -27.00 -14.56 -8.09
CA TYR A 119 -27.87 -13.67 -7.30
C TYR A 119 -28.38 -12.45 -8.07
N GLY A 120 -28.03 -12.33 -9.36
CA GLY A 120 -28.45 -11.24 -10.24
C GLY A 120 -27.53 -10.02 -10.21
N ALA A 121 -27.75 -9.10 -11.16
CA ALA A 121 -26.85 -7.98 -11.44
C ALA A 121 -26.63 -7.00 -10.26
N HIS A 122 -27.55 -6.97 -9.29
CA HIS A 122 -27.53 -6.05 -8.14
C HIS A 122 -27.43 -6.82 -6.81
N TRP A 123 -26.78 -7.99 -6.81
CA TRP A 123 -26.63 -8.87 -5.65
C TRP A 123 -26.17 -8.15 -4.37
N PHE A 124 -25.32 -7.13 -4.51
CA PHE A 124 -24.78 -6.33 -3.41
C PHE A 124 -25.83 -5.46 -2.70
N MET A 125 -27.02 -5.31 -3.28
CA MET A 125 -28.16 -4.64 -2.66
C MET A 125 -28.99 -5.57 -1.76
N ASN A 126 -28.73 -6.88 -1.81
CA ASN A 126 -29.45 -7.87 -1.02
C ASN A 126 -28.60 -8.32 0.19
N LEU A 127 -29.01 -7.92 1.39
CA LEU A 127 -28.30 -8.25 2.63
C LEU A 127 -28.27 -9.75 2.94
N SER A 128 -29.20 -10.54 2.41
CA SER A 128 -29.29 -11.98 2.68
C SER A 128 -28.21 -12.82 2.00
N VAL A 129 -27.49 -12.27 1.03
CA VAL A 129 -26.41 -12.97 0.30
C VAL A 129 -25.02 -12.67 0.86
N LEU A 130 -24.94 -11.88 1.94
CA LEU A 130 -23.73 -11.47 2.63
C LEU A 130 -23.84 -11.78 4.14
N SER A 131 -22.71 -11.87 4.83
CA SER A 131 -22.66 -12.05 6.28
C SER A 131 -23.29 -10.85 7.02
N ASN A 132 -24.02 -11.12 8.10
CA ASN A 132 -24.71 -10.09 8.90
C ASN A 132 -23.80 -8.99 9.49
N ASP A 133 -22.49 -9.24 9.59
CA ASP A 133 -21.53 -8.32 10.22
C ASP A 133 -20.93 -7.27 9.27
N TYR A 134 -21.41 -7.17 8.01
CA TYR A 134 -20.85 -6.23 7.05
C TYR A 134 -21.48 -4.83 7.16
N HIS A 135 -20.65 -3.82 7.43
CA HIS A 135 -21.06 -2.42 7.43
C HIS A 135 -20.98 -1.81 6.02
N TYR A 136 -22.14 -1.56 5.41
CA TYR A 136 -22.29 -1.09 4.02
C TYR A 136 -22.07 0.41 3.80
N GLU A 137 -21.97 1.21 4.86
CA GLU A 137 -21.97 2.68 4.77
C GLU A 137 -20.83 3.20 3.89
N ASN A 138 -19.63 2.64 4.05
CA ASN A 138 -18.48 2.99 3.22
C ASN A 138 -18.59 2.49 1.77
N PHE A 139 -19.33 1.41 1.52
CA PHE A 139 -19.47 0.82 0.19
C PHE A 139 -20.38 1.66 -0.71
N PHE A 140 -21.58 2.00 -0.24
CA PHE A 140 -22.50 2.84 -1.01
C PHE A 140 -22.03 4.29 -1.10
N GLY A 141 -21.32 4.80 -0.08
CA GLY A 141 -20.65 6.10 -0.13
C GLY A 141 -19.72 6.22 -1.34
N GLN A 142 -18.82 5.24 -1.53
CA GLN A 142 -17.89 5.22 -2.65
C GLN A 142 -18.60 5.20 -4.02
N ILE A 143 -19.70 4.43 -4.16
CA ILE A 143 -20.49 4.41 -5.42
C ILE A 143 -21.18 5.75 -5.68
N ASN A 144 -21.61 6.45 -4.62
CA ASN A 144 -22.25 7.75 -4.76
C ASN A 144 -21.25 8.84 -5.17
N GLU A 145 -20.05 8.81 -4.60
CA GLU A 145 -18.96 9.75 -4.84
C GLU A 145 -18.19 9.49 -6.14
N ALA A 146 -18.37 8.32 -6.75
CA ALA A 146 -17.84 7.93 -8.05
C ALA A 146 -18.16 8.98 -9.13
N LYS A 147 -17.10 9.49 -9.79
CA LYS A 147 -17.13 10.56 -10.82
C LYS A 147 -16.90 10.05 -12.24
N GLU A 148 -16.87 8.74 -12.41
CA GLU A 148 -16.64 8.10 -13.68
C GLU A 148 -17.82 8.35 -14.63
N THR A 149 -17.52 8.64 -15.90
CA THR A 149 -18.52 9.06 -16.90
C THR A 149 -19.63 8.02 -17.11
N PHE A 150 -19.31 6.73 -17.01
CA PHE A 150 -20.30 5.66 -17.13
C PHE A 150 -21.25 5.58 -15.92
N ILE A 151 -20.81 5.98 -14.72
CA ILE A 151 -21.65 6.08 -13.53
C ILE A 151 -22.60 7.26 -13.66
N GLU A 152 -22.10 8.41 -14.10
CA GLU A 152 -22.96 9.57 -14.36
C GLU A 152 -24.00 9.27 -15.45
N HIS A 153 -23.58 8.59 -16.53
CA HIS A 153 -24.49 8.17 -17.58
C HIS A 153 -25.58 7.25 -17.03
N TYR A 154 -25.22 6.26 -16.20
CA TYR A 154 -26.21 5.40 -15.55
C TYR A 154 -27.19 6.21 -14.69
N LYS A 155 -26.68 7.08 -13.81
CA LYS A 155 -27.49 7.92 -12.90
C LYS A 155 -28.46 8.85 -13.67
N LYS A 156 -28.07 9.31 -14.87
CA LYS A 156 -28.92 10.14 -15.76
C LYS A 156 -29.97 9.31 -16.49
N LYS A 157 -29.64 8.09 -16.90
CA LYS A 157 -30.49 7.24 -17.76
C LYS A 157 -31.48 6.39 -16.95
N TYR A 158 -31.11 5.94 -15.77
CA TYR A 158 -31.87 4.98 -14.98
C TYR A 158 -32.18 5.51 -13.58
N HIS A 159 -33.45 5.44 -13.20
CA HIS A 159 -33.90 5.72 -11.84
C HIS A 159 -33.93 4.44 -10.97
N THR A 160 -34.22 3.29 -11.58
CA THR A 160 -34.35 2.00 -10.89
C THR A 160 -33.70 0.89 -11.71
N PRO A 161 -32.84 0.04 -11.10
CA PRO A 161 -32.34 0.10 -9.72
C PRO A 161 -31.47 1.33 -9.43
N LYS A 162 -31.50 1.80 -8.17
CA LYS A 162 -30.81 3.04 -7.72
C LYS A 162 -29.32 3.05 -8.05
N TYR A 163 -28.66 1.91 -7.94
CA TYR A 163 -27.23 1.77 -8.18
C TYR A 163 -26.98 1.04 -9.51
N PRO A 164 -25.86 1.34 -10.20
CA PRO A 164 -25.43 0.58 -11.36
C PRO A 164 -25.22 -0.92 -11.05
N PRO A 165 -25.30 -1.81 -12.05
CA PRO A 165 -25.04 -3.23 -11.86
C PRO A 165 -23.60 -3.52 -11.43
N SER A 166 -23.37 -4.72 -10.91
CA SER A 166 -22.11 -5.13 -10.27
C SER A 166 -20.87 -4.88 -11.14
N TRP A 167 -20.93 -5.17 -12.44
CA TRP A 167 -19.79 -5.01 -13.36
C TRP A 167 -19.44 -3.53 -13.64
N MET A 168 -20.33 -2.60 -13.31
CA MET A 168 -20.03 -1.16 -13.38
C MET A 168 -19.41 -0.68 -12.07
N ILE A 169 -19.94 -1.10 -10.93
CA ILE A 169 -19.41 -0.69 -9.62
C ILE A 169 -18.05 -1.33 -9.30
N THR A 170 -17.66 -2.42 -9.99
CA THR A 170 -16.28 -2.95 -9.92
C THR A 170 -15.22 -1.95 -10.33
N GLU A 171 -15.58 -0.98 -11.17
CA GLU A 171 -14.68 0.05 -11.66
C GLU A 171 -14.54 1.25 -10.70
N THR A 172 -15.40 1.36 -9.68
CA THR A 172 -15.43 2.53 -8.78
C THR A 172 -14.86 2.26 -7.40
N LEU A 173 -14.60 1.00 -7.06
CA LEU A 173 -14.23 0.56 -5.72
C LEU A 173 -12.77 0.12 -5.69
N SER A 174 -12.05 0.50 -4.63
CA SER A 174 -10.66 0.08 -4.41
C SER A 174 -10.54 -1.43 -4.12
N PHE A 175 -9.35 -2.00 -4.33
CA PHE A 175 -8.99 -3.34 -3.86
C PHE A 175 -9.40 -3.61 -2.40
N GLY A 176 -9.14 -2.64 -1.51
CA GLY A 176 -9.46 -2.77 -0.09
C GLY A 176 -10.96 -2.92 0.16
N SER A 177 -11.81 -2.23 -0.62
CA SER A 177 -13.26 -2.37 -0.58
C SER A 177 -13.69 -3.76 -1.07
N TRP A 178 -13.14 -4.23 -2.20
CA TRP A 178 -13.43 -5.56 -2.74
C TRP A 178 -12.96 -6.70 -1.84
N SER A 179 -11.81 -6.58 -1.17
CA SER A 179 -11.33 -7.58 -0.20
C SER A 179 -12.29 -7.71 0.99
N LYS A 180 -12.85 -6.59 1.48
CA LYS A 180 -13.85 -6.60 2.56
C LYS A 180 -15.17 -7.24 2.12
N ILE A 181 -15.61 -6.98 0.89
CA ILE A 181 -16.80 -7.62 0.30
C ILE A 181 -16.57 -9.11 0.14
N TYR A 182 -15.41 -9.51 -0.40
CA TYR A 182 -15.07 -10.91 -0.57
C TYR A 182 -15.12 -11.67 0.78
N LYS A 183 -14.58 -11.06 1.83
CA LYS A 183 -14.65 -11.57 3.22
C LYS A 183 -16.08 -11.74 3.73
N SER A 184 -17.02 -10.90 3.30
CA SER A 184 -18.42 -10.96 3.74
C SER A 184 -19.29 -11.86 2.87
N LEU A 185 -18.79 -12.40 1.77
CA LEU A 185 -19.52 -13.40 0.98
C LEU A 185 -19.77 -14.66 1.80
N LEU A 186 -20.82 -15.42 1.47
CA LEU A 186 -21.02 -16.76 2.02
C LEU A 186 -19.81 -17.66 1.67
N HIS A 187 -19.42 -18.55 2.59
CA HIS A 187 -18.26 -19.44 2.39
C HIS A 187 -18.30 -20.25 1.09
N VAL A 188 -19.48 -20.64 0.63
CA VAL A 188 -19.66 -21.35 -0.64
C VAL A 188 -19.22 -20.50 -1.83
N ASP A 189 -19.50 -19.21 -1.81
CA ASP A 189 -19.15 -18.27 -2.88
C ASP A 189 -17.68 -17.89 -2.81
N GLN A 190 -17.13 -17.68 -1.60
CA GLN A 190 -15.69 -17.49 -1.40
C GLN A 190 -14.90 -18.65 -2.00
N LYS A 191 -15.29 -19.91 -1.70
CA LYS A 191 -14.64 -21.10 -2.25
C LYS A 191 -14.73 -21.16 -3.77
N ALA A 192 -15.90 -20.93 -4.34
CA ALA A 192 -16.10 -20.98 -5.80
C ALA A 192 -15.22 -19.95 -6.54
N ILE A 193 -15.13 -18.73 -5.99
CA ILE A 193 -14.27 -17.68 -6.55
C ILE A 193 -12.78 -18.04 -6.37
N ALA A 194 -12.36 -18.53 -5.21
CA ALA A 194 -10.97 -18.92 -4.94
C ALA A 194 -10.45 -20.02 -5.87
N TYR A 195 -11.31 -20.98 -6.24
CA TYR A 195 -10.96 -22.03 -7.20
C TYR A 195 -10.53 -21.47 -8.56
N LYS A 196 -11.08 -20.33 -9.01
CA LYS A 196 -10.68 -19.68 -10.28
C LYS A 196 -9.23 -19.18 -10.26
N PHE A 197 -8.66 -18.94 -9.08
CA PHE A 197 -7.28 -18.46 -8.90
C PHE A 197 -6.28 -19.58 -8.57
N ASN A 198 -6.72 -20.85 -8.57
CA ASN A 198 -5.92 -22.00 -8.13
C ASN A 198 -5.36 -21.83 -6.69
N VAL A 199 -6.04 -21.03 -5.86
CA VAL A 199 -5.64 -20.80 -4.46
C VAL A 199 -6.41 -21.79 -3.58
N LYS A 200 -5.68 -22.70 -2.93
CA LYS A 200 -6.26 -23.77 -2.08
C LYS A 200 -6.89 -23.25 -0.79
N SER A 201 -6.54 -22.04 -0.32
CA SER A 201 -7.12 -21.42 0.86
C SER A 201 -7.67 -20.02 0.55
N TYR A 202 -8.97 -19.84 0.71
CA TYR A 202 -9.66 -18.54 0.53
C TYR A 202 -9.21 -17.46 1.53
N GLU A 203 -8.53 -17.85 2.61
CA GLU A 203 -8.00 -16.95 3.65
C GLU A 203 -6.91 -16.01 3.11
N VAL A 204 -6.15 -16.45 2.11
CA VAL A 204 -5.09 -15.66 1.47
C VAL A 204 -5.67 -14.45 0.71
N MET A 205 -6.87 -14.57 0.16
CA MET A 205 -7.54 -13.46 -0.54
C MET A 205 -8.25 -12.49 0.43
N ALA A 206 -8.56 -12.97 1.64
CA ALA A 206 -9.14 -12.18 2.70
C ALA A 206 -8.08 -11.29 3.41
N SER A 207 -6.82 -11.70 3.50
CA SER A 207 -5.80 -11.04 4.32
C SER A 207 -5.19 -9.75 3.73
N GLY A 208 -5.97 -8.89 3.08
CA GLY A 208 -5.54 -7.58 2.53
C GLY A 208 -5.03 -6.54 3.55
N HIS A 209 -4.80 -6.92 4.82
CA HIS A 209 -4.21 -6.02 5.82
C HIS A 209 -2.71 -5.80 5.63
N VAL A 210 -2.03 -6.56 4.77
CA VAL A 210 -0.56 -6.48 4.61
C VAL A 210 -0.14 -5.39 3.61
N LEU A 211 -1.05 -4.84 2.79
CA LEU A 211 -0.69 -3.94 1.69
C LEU A 211 -0.90 -2.44 1.96
N ASN A 212 -1.41 -2.06 3.14
CA ASN A 212 -1.66 -0.65 3.51
C ASN A 212 -0.97 -0.22 4.82
N SER A 213 0.19 -0.81 5.15
CA SER A 213 1.04 -0.34 6.26
C SER A 213 2.21 0.49 5.75
#